data_AF-A0A4R8K565-F1
#
_entry.id   AF-A0A4R8K565-F1
#
_cell.length_a   1.000
_cell.length_b   1.000
_cell.length_c   1.000
_cell.angle_alpha   90.00
_cell.angle_beta   90.00
_cell.angle_gamma   90.00
#
_symmetry.space_group_name_H-M   'P 1'
#
loop_
_entity.id
_entity.type
_entity.pdbx_description
1 polymer ?
#
loop_
_entity_poly.entity_id
_entity_poly.type
_entity_poly.pdbx_seq_one_letter_code
_entity_poly.pdbx_strand_id
1 'polypeptide(L)'
;MSENKPENAGKPGNPTPPSVSPAPSGITPGASTAGSVPPDPAASLPLSHEDAIQSPIKDVTPPDVSSTPTPAVVTATPAAEEAAVRSSTDDPDSASAVTPADPHTARQRDAAEARSAAAASTAKQEAAVHERDARRAGVHAMRPSPTVGSDPADGELVSSVEDVTVNEEIPASTERRAGSPPPGFGAAPDFTASNPPPPNALPPSPPRYLKHNDSAWTVFGRIVAARARQIFDRAGQRITQRTLRIGVSARIFHPEPGAKGLRGKTLQYLEESIAHWVMSRDVLVFMIPTVGHQGMLHPSNIRLRDYAKHLDGLLLQGGADVSPQSYAEQATSHEWPGDRVRDMYELELLHEFVESGKPVLGVCRGCQLINVAFGGTLYQDIATDVPTAATHVNENYDQHRHGIHFPDGSTLANMFPGRRDAIVNSIHHQAVKTLGRDLNIEAVSASDGIIEAVRYRRAPFVMGVQWHPEFHRAGGPELLDCTPLLDTFLRVARETRF
;
A
#
# COMPACT_ATOMS: atom_id res chain seq x y z
N MET A 1 41.56 32.73 -32.11
CA MET A 1 41.30 33.14 -30.72
C MET A 1 41.23 31.85 -29.92
N SER A 2 42.34 31.15 -29.67
CA SER A 2 43.53 31.54 -28.89
C SER A 2 43.25 31.49 -27.38
N GLU A 3 43.68 30.38 -26.77
CA GLU A 3 44.39 30.24 -25.48
C GLU A 3 43.96 31.15 -24.30
N ASN A 4 43.67 30.62 -23.11
CA ASN A 4 44.65 29.88 -22.32
C ASN A 4 44.07 28.99 -21.19
N LYS A 5 44.92 28.10 -20.65
CA LYS A 5 44.67 27.20 -19.51
C LYS A 5 45.20 27.84 -18.17
N PRO A 6 45.21 27.18 -16.99
CA PRO A 6 45.02 27.86 -15.70
C PRO A 6 46.25 27.78 -14.78
N GLU A 7 46.17 28.33 -13.56
CA GLU A 7 46.77 27.72 -12.36
C GLU A 7 46.37 28.49 -11.08
N ASN A 8 45.91 27.78 -10.04
CA ASN A 8 46.54 27.86 -8.72
C ASN A 8 46.08 26.72 -7.79
N ALA A 9 47.01 26.12 -7.06
CA ALA A 9 46.76 25.13 -6.02
C ALA A 9 47.54 25.52 -4.75
N GLY A 10 46.92 25.43 -3.57
CA GLY A 10 47.60 25.84 -2.33
C GLY A 10 46.78 25.72 -1.04
N LYS A 11 46.98 24.62 -0.32
CA LYS A 11 46.72 24.38 1.12
C LYS A 11 47.80 23.37 1.58
N PRO A 12 48.06 23.13 2.89
CA PRO A 12 47.44 23.68 4.11
C PRO A 12 48.48 24.23 5.15
N GLY A 13 48.02 24.65 6.35
CA GLY A 13 48.90 24.92 7.50
C GLY A 13 48.15 25.12 8.84
N ASN A 14 48.61 24.45 9.90
CA ASN A 14 48.24 24.54 11.33
C ASN A 14 49.31 23.71 12.12
N PRO A 15 49.48 23.79 13.47
CA PRO A 15 48.77 24.54 14.52
C PRO A 15 49.71 25.31 15.51
N THR A 16 49.19 25.85 16.64
CA THR A 16 49.61 25.57 18.07
C THR A 16 49.17 26.73 19.06
N PRO A 17 48.74 26.47 20.34
CA PRO A 17 48.15 27.45 21.30
C PRO A 17 49.18 27.90 22.42
N PRO A 18 48.88 28.42 23.66
CA PRO A 18 47.60 28.56 24.44
C PRO A 18 47.41 29.79 25.40
N SER A 19 46.44 29.66 26.34
CA SER A 19 46.25 30.40 27.64
C SER A 19 45.33 31.64 27.61
N VAL A 20 44.52 32.05 28.63
CA VAL A 20 44.22 31.63 30.04
C VAL A 20 42.71 31.87 30.35
N SER A 21 42.08 31.09 31.25
CA SER A 21 40.76 31.38 31.87
C SER A 21 40.87 31.97 33.29
N PRO A 22 39.85 32.66 33.81
CA PRO A 22 39.17 32.05 34.98
C PRO A 22 37.65 32.29 35.09
N ALA A 23 36.95 31.17 35.40
CA ALA A 23 35.97 30.89 36.47
C ALA A 23 34.92 31.93 37.00
N PRO A 24 33.81 31.46 37.62
CA PRO A 24 32.54 32.23 37.73
C PRO A 24 32.05 32.53 39.17
N SER A 25 30.94 33.29 39.25
CA SER A 25 30.02 33.43 40.39
C SER A 25 28.59 33.63 39.82
N GLY A 26 27.48 33.09 40.33
CA GLY A 26 27.20 32.41 41.59
C GLY A 26 26.41 33.31 42.54
N ILE A 27 25.07 33.15 42.63
CA ILE A 27 24.18 33.48 43.79
C ILE A 27 22.72 33.02 43.51
N THR A 28 22.21 32.24 44.45
CA THR A 28 20.80 32.09 44.93
C THR A 28 20.93 31.91 46.47
N PRO A 29 19.87 31.91 47.32
CA PRO A 29 18.42 31.87 47.06
C PRO A 29 17.58 32.89 47.88
N GLY A 30 16.25 32.79 47.80
CA GLY A 30 15.32 33.44 48.74
C GLY A 30 13.92 32.84 48.66
N ALA A 31 13.30 32.49 49.79
CA ALA A 31 12.00 31.83 49.85
C ALA A 31 11.15 32.34 51.05
N SER A 32 9.84 32.54 50.88
CA SER A 32 8.82 32.42 51.95
C SER A 32 7.36 32.49 51.46
N THR A 33 6.70 31.33 51.50
CA THR A 33 5.35 31.03 52.08
C THR A 33 4.14 31.99 52.04
N ALA A 34 2.98 31.35 51.84
CA ALA A 34 1.57 31.74 52.16
C ALA A 34 0.86 32.75 51.22
N GLY A 35 -0.44 32.61 50.88
CA GLY A 35 -1.38 31.51 51.08
C GLY A 35 -2.83 31.96 51.40
N SER A 36 -3.77 31.84 50.45
CA SER A 36 -5.24 31.89 50.71
C SER A 36 -6.08 31.51 49.47
N VAL A 37 -7.25 30.89 49.72
CA VAL A 37 -8.25 30.31 48.80
C VAL A 37 -9.59 30.28 49.56
N PRO A 38 -10.81 30.38 48.97
CA PRO A 38 -11.30 31.13 47.80
C PRO A 38 -12.40 32.14 48.28
N PRO A 39 -13.69 32.29 47.82
CA PRO A 39 -14.61 31.33 47.16
C PRO A 39 -15.31 31.79 45.86
N ASP A 40 -15.69 30.78 45.06
CA ASP A 40 -16.81 30.80 44.10
C ASP A 40 -18.14 30.63 44.89
N PRO A 41 -19.34 31.03 44.42
CA PRO A 41 -20.13 30.02 43.68
C PRO A 41 -21.26 30.49 42.72
N ALA A 42 -21.73 29.49 41.96
CA ALA A 42 -23.14 29.20 41.60
C ALA A 42 -23.75 29.74 40.28
N ALA A 43 -23.85 28.79 39.34
CA ALA A 43 -25.08 28.33 38.67
C ALA A 43 -26.03 29.32 37.95
N SER A 44 -26.35 29.00 36.68
CA SER A 44 -27.67 28.44 36.29
C SER A 44 -27.77 28.16 34.78
N LEU A 45 -28.33 27.00 34.41
CA LEU A 45 -29.01 26.79 33.12
C LEU A 45 -30.43 27.35 33.22
N PRO A 46 -31.08 27.74 32.10
CA PRO A 46 -32.08 26.82 31.56
C PRO A 46 -32.32 26.84 30.02
N LEU A 47 -32.72 25.65 29.54
CA LEU A 47 -33.79 25.35 28.57
C LEU A 47 -33.75 25.81 27.08
N SER A 48 -34.12 24.81 26.27
CA SER A 48 -34.59 24.79 24.88
C SER A 48 -35.79 25.69 24.58
N HIS A 49 -35.97 26.07 23.31
CA HIS A 49 -37.28 26.08 22.65
C HIS A 49 -37.17 25.98 21.11
N GLU A 50 -37.95 25.09 20.50
CA GLU A 50 -38.31 25.09 19.07
C GLU A 50 -39.55 25.97 18.81
N ASP A 51 -39.77 26.31 17.53
CA ASP A 51 -40.98 26.83 16.88
C ASP A 51 -41.61 28.17 17.33
N ALA A 52 -41.61 29.17 16.43
CA ALA A 52 -42.81 29.52 15.63
C ALA A 52 -42.66 30.80 14.75
N ILE A 53 -42.88 30.64 13.43
CA ILE A 53 -43.76 31.46 12.54
C ILE A 53 -43.50 33.00 12.42
N GLN A 54 -43.14 33.50 11.21
CA GLN A 54 -44.07 34.12 10.21
C GLN A 54 -43.34 34.88 9.05
N SER A 55 -43.77 34.65 7.80
CA SER A 55 -43.38 35.46 6.61
C SER A 55 -44.39 36.60 6.33
N PRO A 56 -44.17 37.48 5.33
CA PRO A 56 -44.83 37.22 4.04
C PRO A 56 -44.09 37.66 2.75
N ILE A 57 -44.55 37.10 1.63
CA ILE A 57 -44.12 37.32 0.23
C ILE A 57 -44.91 38.48 -0.41
N LYS A 58 -44.39 39.09 -1.49
CA LYS A 58 -45.20 39.75 -2.52
C LYS A 58 -44.64 39.55 -3.94
N ASP A 59 -45.46 39.02 -4.83
CA ASP A 59 -45.25 38.90 -6.28
C ASP A 59 -45.57 40.20 -7.05
N VAL A 60 -44.94 40.39 -8.22
CA VAL A 60 -45.54 41.02 -9.42
C VAL A 60 -44.91 40.40 -10.69
N THR A 61 -45.73 40.05 -11.68
CA THR A 61 -45.36 39.52 -13.02
C THR A 61 -45.91 40.43 -14.15
N PRO A 62 -45.67 40.20 -15.46
CA PRO A 62 -45.26 41.26 -16.39
C PRO A 62 -46.32 41.61 -17.46
N PRO A 63 -45.95 42.44 -18.47
CA PRO A 63 -46.61 42.46 -19.77
C PRO A 63 -45.67 42.05 -20.94
N ASP A 64 -46.28 41.71 -22.08
CA ASP A 64 -45.65 41.24 -23.32
C ASP A 64 -46.21 42.01 -24.55
N VAL A 65 -45.71 41.65 -25.74
CA VAL A 65 -46.13 41.92 -27.14
C VAL A 65 -45.86 43.27 -27.86
N SER A 66 -44.98 43.14 -28.88
CA SER A 66 -45.21 43.51 -30.30
C SER A 66 -44.97 44.96 -30.79
N SER A 67 -43.85 45.17 -31.49
CA SER A 67 -43.79 45.39 -32.98
C SER A 67 -42.55 46.18 -33.45
N THR A 68 -42.00 45.80 -34.61
CA THR A 68 -40.87 46.44 -35.34
C THR A 68 -41.38 47.27 -36.53
N PRO A 69 -40.67 48.33 -36.99
CA PRO A 69 -39.60 48.14 -37.99
C PRO A 69 -38.35 49.06 -37.90
N THR A 70 -37.19 48.41 -38.12
CA THR A 70 -35.98 48.70 -38.95
C THR A 70 -35.81 50.08 -39.67
N PRO A 71 -34.56 50.48 -40.06
CA PRO A 71 -33.45 50.93 -39.21
C PRO A 71 -32.78 52.25 -39.70
N ALA A 72 -31.78 52.75 -38.97
CA ALA A 72 -30.81 53.75 -39.48
C ALA A 72 -29.36 53.32 -39.19
N VAL A 73 -28.46 53.60 -40.13
CA VAL A 73 -27.10 53.03 -40.23
C VAL A 73 -26.05 53.95 -39.57
N VAL A 74 -25.17 53.41 -38.73
CA VAL A 74 -23.78 53.88 -38.55
C VAL A 74 -22.83 52.68 -38.39
N THR A 75 -21.63 52.81 -38.98
CA THR A 75 -20.60 51.78 -39.21
C THR A 75 -19.74 51.40 -38.01
N ALA A 76 -19.27 50.14 -37.96
CA ALA A 76 -18.21 49.66 -37.05
C ALA A 76 -17.01 49.09 -37.84
N THR A 77 -15.83 49.13 -37.21
CA THR A 77 -14.50 48.82 -37.79
C THR A 77 -14.16 47.32 -37.87
N PRO A 78 -13.15 46.91 -38.69
CA PRO A 78 -12.91 45.51 -39.02
C PRO A 78 -12.07 44.77 -37.98
N ALA A 79 -12.72 43.91 -37.18
CA ALA A 79 -12.06 42.93 -36.30
C ALA A 79 -12.94 41.70 -35.99
N ALA A 80 -13.96 41.42 -36.80
CA ALA A 80 -15.00 40.42 -36.50
C ALA A 80 -15.36 39.48 -37.67
N GLU A 81 -14.51 39.38 -38.70
CA GLU A 81 -14.82 38.67 -39.96
C GLU A 81 -14.05 37.35 -40.16
N GLU A 82 -13.14 36.97 -39.23
CA GLU A 82 -12.46 35.66 -39.26
C GLU A 82 -13.17 34.55 -38.46
N ALA A 83 -14.28 34.85 -37.79
CA ALA A 83 -14.99 33.90 -36.93
C ALA A 83 -16.23 33.21 -37.58
N ALA A 84 -16.56 33.53 -38.83
CA ALA A 84 -17.81 33.11 -39.49
C ALA A 84 -17.63 32.20 -40.73
N VAL A 85 -16.40 31.74 -41.02
CA VAL A 85 -16.11 30.82 -42.15
C VAL A 85 -15.45 29.54 -41.64
N ARG A 86 -16.22 28.72 -40.90
CA ARG A 86 -15.85 27.33 -40.54
C ARG A 86 -17.04 26.47 -40.09
N SER A 87 -18.22 26.68 -40.69
CA SER A 87 -19.42 25.87 -40.41
C SER A 87 -20.33 25.75 -41.64
N SER A 88 -19.91 25.00 -42.67
CA SER A 88 -20.79 24.39 -43.70
C SER A 88 -19.94 23.64 -44.74
N THR A 89 -19.81 22.32 -44.59
CA THR A 89 -19.49 21.36 -45.68
C THR A 89 -19.94 19.96 -45.26
N ASP A 90 -21.25 19.74 -45.19
CA ASP A 90 -21.82 18.38 -45.36
C ASP A 90 -22.22 18.27 -46.84
N ASP A 91 -21.44 17.53 -47.62
CA ASP A 91 -21.63 17.30 -49.05
C ASP A 91 -21.78 15.78 -49.26
N PRO A 92 -22.93 15.26 -49.70
CA PRO A 92 -23.25 13.84 -49.59
C PRO A 92 -22.54 12.93 -50.62
N ASP A 93 -21.91 13.48 -51.66
CA ASP A 93 -21.38 12.73 -52.81
C ASP A 93 -19.90 12.28 -52.66
N SER A 94 -19.47 11.93 -51.44
CA SER A 94 -18.14 11.31 -51.19
C SER A 94 -18.19 10.04 -50.33
N ALA A 95 -19.24 9.24 -50.51
CA ALA A 95 -19.30 7.86 -50.01
C ALA A 95 -18.46 6.92 -50.92
N SER A 96 -17.17 6.77 -50.61
CA SER A 96 -16.37 5.68 -51.18
C SER A 96 -16.93 4.33 -50.71
N ALA A 97 -17.26 3.45 -51.66
CA ALA A 97 -17.96 2.19 -51.39
C ALA A 97 -17.06 1.16 -50.69
N VAL A 98 -16.96 1.26 -49.35
CA VAL A 98 -16.43 0.19 -48.51
C VAL A 98 -17.58 -0.72 -48.11
N THR A 99 -17.59 -1.94 -48.66
CA THR A 99 -18.56 -2.98 -48.31
C THR A 99 -18.59 -3.18 -46.79
N PRO A 100 -19.76 -3.19 -46.12
CA PRO A 100 -19.83 -3.38 -44.67
C PRO A 100 -19.22 -4.72 -44.27
N ALA A 101 -18.04 -4.69 -43.66
CA ALA A 101 -17.47 -5.87 -43.05
C ALA A 101 -18.35 -6.29 -41.88
N ASP A 102 -18.69 -7.59 -41.81
CA ASP A 102 -19.43 -8.14 -40.68
C ASP A 102 -18.76 -7.70 -39.36
N PRO A 103 -19.48 -7.01 -38.45
CA PRO A 103 -18.92 -6.48 -37.20
C PRO A 103 -18.41 -7.56 -36.25
N HIS A 104 -18.70 -8.84 -36.50
CA HIS A 104 -18.04 -9.98 -35.86
C HIS A 104 -16.63 -10.21 -36.45
N THR A 105 -16.48 -10.26 -37.78
CA THR A 105 -15.16 -10.39 -38.44
C THR A 105 -14.24 -9.18 -38.23
N ALA A 106 -14.79 -7.99 -37.99
CA ALA A 106 -14.01 -6.81 -37.61
C ALA A 106 -13.42 -7.01 -36.20
N ARG A 107 -14.27 -7.30 -35.20
CA ARG A 107 -13.83 -7.60 -33.82
C ARG A 107 -12.85 -8.77 -33.73
N GLN A 108 -13.00 -9.80 -34.56
CA GLN A 108 -12.05 -10.92 -34.63
C GLN A 108 -10.69 -10.52 -35.19
N ARG A 109 -10.65 -9.59 -36.16
CA ARG A 109 -9.39 -9.03 -36.69
C ARG A 109 -8.70 -8.15 -35.65
N ASP A 110 -9.41 -7.21 -35.04
CA ASP A 110 -8.87 -6.35 -33.98
C ASP A 110 -8.30 -7.19 -32.80
N ALA A 111 -9.02 -8.26 -32.41
CA ALA A 111 -8.57 -9.19 -31.38
C ALA A 111 -7.41 -10.11 -31.81
N ALA A 112 -7.22 -10.35 -33.11
CA ALA A 112 -6.04 -11.07 -33.63
C ALA A 112 -4.82 -10.15 -33.68
N GLU A 113 -4.99 -8.91 -34.13
CA GLU A 113 -3.95 -7.89 -34.19
C GLU A 113 -3.45 -7.52 -32.79
N ALA A 114 -4.34 -7.32 -31.82
CA ALA A 114 -3.99 -7.10 -30.41
C ALA A 114 -3.19 -8.26 -29.80
N ARG A 115 -3.55 -9.52 -30.13
CA ARG A 115 -2.79 -10.70 -29.68
C ARG A 115 -1.41 -10.80 -30.34
N SER A 116 -1.30 -10.46 -31.62
CA SER A 116 -0.03 -10.40 -32.36
C SER A 116 0.90 -9.31 -31.78
N ALA A 117 0.36 -8.11 -31.51
CA ALA A 117 1.10 -7.02 -30.89
C ALA A 117 1.58 -7.37 -29.46
N ALA A 118 0.74 -8.04 -28.66
CA ALA A 118 1.12 -8.53 -27.34
C ALA A 118 2.26 -9.57 -27.43
N ALA A 119 2.13 -10.58 -28.29
CA ALA A 119 3.17 -11.59 -28.50
C ALA A 119 4.51 -10.99 -28.97
N ALA A 120 4.47 -10.00 -29.88
CA ALA A 120 5.65 -9.27 -30.32
C ALA A 120 6.29 -8.41 -29.20
N SER A 121 5.50 -7.93 -28.24
CA SER A 121 6.00 -7.23 -27.04
C SER A 121 6.67 -8.20 -26.08
N THR A 122 6.06 -9.36 -25.81
CA THR A 122 6.64 -10.43 -24.98
C THR A 122 7.96 -10.94 -25.56
N ALA A 123 8.02 -11.25 -26.85
CA ALA A 123 9.25 -11.69 -27.51
C ALA A 123 10.39 -10.65 -27.42
N LYS A 124 10.07 -9.35 -27.47
CA LYS A 124 11.06 -8.27 -27.24
C LYS A 124 11.54 -8.21 -25.80
N GLN A 125 10.67 -8.45 -24.82
CA GLN A 125 11.03 -8.50 -23.40
C GLN A 125 11.90 -9.72 -23.10
N GLU A 126 11.55 -10.90 -23.62
CA GLU A 126 12.34 -12.14 -23.51
C GLU A 126 13.73 -11.98 -24.15
N ALA A 127 13.81 -11.39 -25.36
CA ALA A 127 15.09 -11.09 -26.00
C ALA A 127 15.95 -10.12 -25.16
N ALA A 128 15.35 -9.08 -24.57
CA ALA A 128 16.07 -8.15 -23.70
C ALA A 128 16.56 -8.80 -22.39
N VAL A 129 15.82 -9.76 -21.84
CA VAL A 129 16.27 -10.58 -20.68
C VAL A 129 17.45 -11.46 -21.08
N HIS A 130 17.34 -12.20 -22.19
CA HIS A 130 18.44 -13.04 -22.68
C HIS A 130 19.70 -12.24 -23.02
N GLU A 131 19.59 -11.03 -23.57
CA GLU A 131 20.74 -10.16 -23.80
C GLU A 131 21.38 -9.69 -22.48
N ARG A 132 20.56 -9.41 -21.45
CA ARG A 132 21.02 -9.00 -20.12
C ARG A 132 21.74 -10.14 -19.39
N ASP A 133 21.25 -11.37 -19.52
CA ASP A 133 21.90 -12.57 -18.97
C ASP A 133 23.19 -12.95 -19.73
N ALA A 134 23.21 -12.79 -21.06
CA ALA A 134 24.43 -12.97 -21.85
C ALA A 134 25.52 -11.95 -21.46
N ARG A 135 25.15 -10.68 -21.24
CA ARG A 135 26.05 -9.65 -20.70
C ARG A 135 26.55 -10.02 -19.29
N ARG A 136 25.70 -10.63 -18.45
CA ARG A 136 26.07 -11.09 -17.10
C ARG A 136 27.06 -12.26 -17.12
N ALA A 137 26.91 -13.19 -18.06
CA ALA A 137 27.85 -14.29 -18.27
C ALA A 137 29.21 -13.82 -18.80
N GLY A 138 29.23 -12.85 -19.73
CA GLY A 138 30.47 -12.29 -20.29
C GLY A 138 31.37 -11.58 -19.27
N VAL A 139 30.81 -11.01 -18.20
CA VAL A 139 31.55 -10.30 -17.15
C VAL A 139 32.33 -11.23 -16.21
N HIS A 140 32.08 -12.54 -16.23
CA HIS A 140 32.85 -13.52 -15.44
C HIS A 140 34.08 -14.11 -16.16
N ALA A 141 34.32 -13.74 -17.41
CA ALA A 141 35.36 -14.35 -18.24
C ALA A 141 36.49 -13.39 -18.65
N MET A 142 37.12 -12.64 -17.73
CA MET A 142 38.45 -12.06 -17.95
C MET A 142 39.15 -11.51 -16.68
N ARG A 143 40.04 -12.31 -16.06
CA ARG A 143 41.30 -11.83 -15.49
C ARG A 143 42.26 -12.99 -15.14
N PRO A 144 43.45 -13.09 -15.76
CA PRO A 144 44.49 -14.01 -15.32
C PRO A 144 45.33 -13.41 -14.18
N SER A 145 45.92 -14.27 -13.35
CA SER A 145 46.91 -13.90 -12.33
C SER A 145 48.26 -14.56 -12.64
N PRO A 146 49.41 -13.90 -12.37
CA PRO A 146 50.73 -14.37 -12.79
C PRO A 146 51.35 -15.42 -11.87
N THR A 147 52.27 -16.19 -12.44
CA THR A 147 52.96 -17.35 -11.83
C THR A 147 54.40 -17.04 -11.35
N VAL A 148 54.73 -17.44 -10.12
CA VAL A 148 56.02 -18.03 -9.66
C VAL A 148 55.70 -18.79 -8.35
N GLY A 149 56.16 -20.01 -8.03
CA GLY A 149 56.96 -20.98 -8.80
C GLY A 149 58.02 -21.70 -7.94
N SER A 150 57.67 -22.81 -7.26
CA SER A 150 58.60 -23.89 -6.83
C SER A 150 57.88 -25.13 -6.26
N ASP A 151 58.01 -26.23 -7.00
CA ASP A 151 57.56 -27.64 -6.82
C ASP A 151 58.17 -28.43 -5.63
N PRO A 152 57.90 -29.76 -5.46
CA PRO A 152 56.65 -30.55 -5.61
C PRO A 152 56.46 -31.64 -4.51
N ALA A 153 55.33 -32.39 -4.54
CA ALA A 153 55.30 -33.88 -4.46
C ALA A 153 53.86 -34.48 -4.53
N ASP A 154 53.53 -35.06 -5.68
CA ASP A 154 52.78 -36.32 -5.97
C ASP A 154 51.52 -36.77 -5.16
N GLY A 155 50.43 -37.13 -5.87
CA GLY A 155 49.31 -37.89 -5.27
C GLY A 155 47.95 -37.98 -6.01
N GLU A 156 47.91 -38.27 -7.32
CA GLU A 156 46.69 -38.68 -8.07
C GLU A 156 46.26 -40.15 -7.73
N LEU A 157 45.07 -40.72 -8.03
CA LEU A 157 43.83 -40.28 -8.72
C LEU A 157 42.61 -41.16 -8.31
N VAL A 158 41.45 -40.92 -8.94
CA VAL A 158 40.12 -41.55 -8.72
C VAL A 158 39.73 -42.48 -9.89
N SER A 159 38.94 -43.54 -9.64
CA SER A 159 37.88 -44.15 -10.53
C SER A 159 37.59 -45.62 -10.11
N SER A 160 36.55 -46.34 -10.56
CA SER A 160 35.09 -46.15 -10.58
C SER A 160 34.41 -47.36 -11.28
N VAL A 161 33.56 -48.12 -10.56
CA VAL A 161 32.35 -48.90 -11.02
C VAL A 161 32.51 -50.11 -11.99
N GLU A 162 31.48 -51.00 -11.99
CA GLU A 162 31.14 -52.13 -12.91
C GLU A 162 31.78 -53.53 -12.60
N ASP A 163 31.09 -54.71 -12.65
CA ASP A 163 29.65 -55.07 -12.78
C ASP A 163 29.31 -56.53 -12.29
N VAL A 164 28.01 -56.82 -12.05
CA VAL A 164 27.22 -58.10 -12.14
C VAL A 164 27.68 -59.49 -11.55
N THR A 165 26.80 -60.02 -10.66
CA THR A 165 26.34 -61.41 -10.23
C THR A 165 27.18 -62.72 -10.52
N VAL A 166 27.09 -63.86 -9.79
CA VAL A 166 25.93 -64.71 -9.30
C VAL A 166 26.32 -65.66 -8.12
N ASN A 167 25.37 -65.96 -7.21
CA ASN A 167 25.20 -67.06 -6.21
C ASN A 167 26.37 -67.68 -5.39
N GLU A 168 26.21 -67.71 -4.04
CA GLU A 168 25.83 -68.94 -3.28
C GLU A 168 25.36 -68.63 -1.83
N GLU A 169 24.69 -69.59 -1.19
CA GLU A 169 24.01 -69.53 0.13
C GLU A 169 24.74 -70.45 1.17
N ILE A 170 24.61 -70.45 2.52
CA ILE A 170 23.84 -69.78 3.61
C ILE A 170 24.62 -70.11 4.95
N PRO A 171 24.42 -69.54 6.18
CA PRO A 171 23.24 -68.90 6.78
C PRO A 171 23.47 -67.54 7.50
N ALA A 172 22.37 -66.93 7.95
CA ALA A 172 22.32 -65.66 8.66
C ALA A 172 22.48 -65.76 10.19
N SER A 173 23.21 -64.80 10.76
CA SER A 173 22.93 -64.22 12.08
C SER A 173 22.69 -62.72 11.90
N THR A 174 21.45 -62.27 12.12
CA THR A 174 21.08 -60.85 11.99
C THR A 174 20.50 -60.31 13.29
N GLU A 175 21.27 -59.44 13.93
CA GLU A 175 20.78 -58.53 14.96
C GLU A 175 19.63 -57.68 14.39
N ARG A 176 18.55 -57.49 15.16
CA ARG A 176 17.45 -56.63 14.74
C ARG A 176 17.82 -55.17 14.93
N ARG A 177 17.94 -54.44 13.81
CA ARG A 177 17.94 -52.96 13.81
C ARG A 177 16.67 -52.43 14.49
N ALA A 178 16.82 -51.36 15.27
CA ALA A 178 15.70 -50.59 15.76
C ALA A 178 14.94 -49.94 14.57
N GLY A 179 13.61 -50.13 14.50
CA GLY A 179 12.74 -49.47 13.53
C GLY A 179 11.87 -50.37 12.67
N SER A 180 12.10 -51.70 12.63
CA SER A 180 11.19 -52.62 11.93
C SER A 180 9.88 -52.81 12.70
N PRO A 181 8.70 -52.73 12.05
CA PRO A 181 7.43 -53.01 12.72
C PRO A 181 7.36 -54.50 13.16
N PRO A 182 6.63 -54.82 14.24
CA PRO A 182 6.58 -56.17 14.77
C PRO A 182 5.90 -57.16 13.81
N PRO A 183 6.18 -58.47 13.92
CA PRO A 183 5.48 -59.49 13.15
C PRO A 183 3.96 -59.35 13.30
N GLY A 184 3.23 -59.30 12.17
CA GLY A 184 1.78 -59.10 12.14
C GLY A 184 1.30 -57.65 11.96
N PHE A 185 2.19 -56.66 11.92
CA PHE A 185 1.80 -55.28 11.61
C PHE A 185 1.26 -55.17 10.17
N GLY A 186 -0.02 -54.82 10.03
CA GLY A 186 -0.72 -54.77 8.74
C GLY A 186 -1.60 -55.99 8.42
N ALA A 187 -1.61 -57.04 9.27
CA ALA A 187 -2.60 -58.10 9.17
C ALA A 187 -4.00 -57.57 9.54
N ALA A 188 -5.05 -58.11 8.90
CA ALA A 188 -6.43 -57.81 9.29
C ALA A 188 -6.68 -58.31 10.73
N PRO A 189 -7.31 -57.51 11.61
CA PRO A 189 -7.55 -57.92 12.99
C PRO A 189 -8.48 -59.14 13.06
N ASP A 190 -8.03 -60.20 13.74
CA ASP A 190 -8.85 -61.36 14.04
C ASP A 190 -9.84 -61.02 15.18
N PHE A 191 -11.08 -60.75 14.78
CA PHE A 191 -12.18 -60.46 15.71
C PHE A 191 -12.70 -61.69 16.47
N THR A 192 -12.14 -62.89 16.21
CA THR A 192 -12.51 -64.13 16.91
C THR A 192 -11.49 -64.55 17.99
N ALA A 193 -10.32 -63.90 18.03
CA ALA A 193 -9.27 -64.18 19.00
C ALA A 193 -9.66 -63.72 20.42
N SER A 194 -9.96 -64.71 21.29
CA SER A 194 -10.13 -64.46 22.72
C SER A 194 -8.78 -64.42 23.43
N ASN A 195 -8.34 -63.22 23.82
CA ASN A 195 -7.16 -63.01 24.66
C ASN A 195 -7.60 -62.70 26.11
N PRO A 196 -7.81 -63.73 26.98
CA PRO A 196 -8.10 -63.49 28.39
C PRO A 196 -6.89 -62.83 29.08
N PRO A 197 -7.11 -61.95 30.07
CA PRO A 197 -6.02 -61.35 30.82
C PRO A 197 -5.26 -62.42 31.63
N PRO A 198 -3.94 -62.22 31.87
CA PRO A 198 -3.16 -63.15 32.70
C PRO A 198 -3.74 -63.22 34.13
N PRO A 199 -3.60 -64.35 34.83
CA PRO A 199 -4.36 -64.67 36.06
C PRO A 199 -4.12 -63.76 37.29
N ASN A 200 -3.28 -62.73 37.17
CA ASN A 200 -3.01 -61.70 38.20
C ASN A 200 -3.20 -60.26 37.68
N ALA A 201 -3.95 -60.04 36.60
CA ALA A 201 -4.19 -58.70 36.07
C ALA A 201 -5.03 -57.84 37.05
N LEU A 202 -4.45 -56.73 37.53
CA LEU A 202 -5.19 -55.70 38.26
C LEU A 202 -6.26 -55.08 37.36
N PRO A 203 -7.44 -54.69 37.89
CA PRO A 203 -8.47 -54.04 37.10
C PRO A 203 -7.95 -52.73 36.49
N PRO A 204 -8.36 -52.38 35.26
CA PRO A 204 -7.89 -51.18 34.59
C PRO A 204 -8.26 -49.94 35.42
N SER A 205 -7.28 -49.06 35.63
CA SER A 205 -7.54 -47.79 36.30
C SER A 205 -8.54 -46.96 35.49
N PRO A 206 -9.45 -46.21 36.15
CA PRO A 206 -10.41 -45.37 35.45
C PRO A 206 -9.67 -44.37 34.54
N PRO A 207 -10.16 -44.10 33.33
CA PRO A 207 -9.45 -43.28 32.36
C PRO A 207 -9.24 -41.86 32.92
N ARG A 208 -8.06 -41.28 32.66
CA ARG A 208 -7.51 -40.09 33.35
C ARG A 208 -8.39 -38.82 33.38
N TYR A 209 -9.52 -38.78 32.65
CA TYR A 209 -10.49 -37.69 32.68
C TYR A 209 -11.57 -37.84 33.78
N LEU A 210 -11.75 -39.04 34.34
CA LEU A 210 -12.67 -39.35 35.44
C LEU A 210 -11.96 -39.19 36.79
N LYS A 211 -12.39 -38.22 37.60
CA LYS A 211 -11.95 -38.08 39.00
C LYS A 211 -12.77 -39.00 39.91
N HIS A 212 -12.20 -39.44 41.03
CA HIS A 212 -12.85 -40.41 41.94
C HIS A 212 -14.20 -39.96 42.54
N ASN A 213 -14.55 -38.67 42.48
CA ASN A 213 -15.84 -38.14 42.94
C ASN A 213 -16.72 -37.59 41.78
N ASP A 214 -16.39 -37.87 40.51
CA ASP A 214 -17.20 -37.39 39.39
C ASP A 214 -18.51 -38.20 39.27
N SER A 215 -19.65 -37.56 39.56
CA SER A 215 -20.98 -38.11 39.24
C SER A 215 -21.22 -38.16 37.73
N ALA A 216 -22.10 -39.07 37.28
CA ALA A 216 -22.51 -39.15 35.87
C ALA A 216 -23.06 -37.81 35.34
N TRP A 217 -23.79 -37.07 36.18
CA TRP A 217 -24.31 -35.74 35.86
C TRP A 217 -23.22 -34.68 35.68
N THR A 218 -22.16 -34.70 36.49
CA THR A 218 -21.01 -33.79 36.33
C THR A 218 -20.17 -34.10 35.08
N VAL A 219 -20.04 -35.37 34.71
CA VAL A 219 -19.39 -35.76 33.45
C VAL A 219 -20.24 -35.34 32.24
N PHE A 220 -21.55 -35.60 32.29
CA PHE A 220 -22.49 -35.16 31.24
C PHE A 220 -22.49 -33.63 31.08
N GLY A 221 -22.58 -32.88 32.18
CA GLY A 221 -22.52 -31.42 32.18
C GLY A 221 -21.22 -30.88 31.57
N ARG A 222 -20.08 -31.52 31.84
CA ARG A 222 -18.79 -31.19 31.20
C ARG A 222 -18.78 -31.48 29.70
N ILE A 223 -19.36 -32.60 29.26
CA ILE A 223 -19.48 -32.95 27.83
C ILE A 223 -20.39 -31.94 27.11
N VAL A 224 -21.52 -31.57 27.72
CA VAL A 224 -22.44 -30.55 27.18
C VAL A 224 -21.76 -29.18 27.13
N ALA A 225 -21.06 -28.76 28.18
CA ALA A 225 -20.31 -27.50 28.20
C ALA A 225 -19.16 -27.49 27.18
N ALA A 226 -18.44 -28.60 26.99
CA ALA A 226 -17.40 -28.73 25.99
C ALA A 226 -17.97 -28.69 24.56
N ARG A 227 -19.10 -29.37 24.30
CA ARG A 227 -19.81 -29.28 23.01
C ARG A 227 -20.37 -27.89 22.75
N ALA A 228 -20.96 -27.25 23.75
CA ALA A 228 -21.45 -25.88 23.63
C ALA A 228 -20.29 -24.93 23.30
N ARG A 229 -19.18 -25.01 24.05
CA ARG A 229 -17.95 -24.24 23.74
C ARG A 229 -17.44 -24.54 22.33
N GLN A 230 -17.34 -25.80 21.92
CA GLN A 230 -16.93 -26.17 20.55
C GLN A 230 -17.90 -25.66 19.45
N ILE A 231 -19.19 -25.50 19.75
CA ILE A 231 -20.19 -24.91 18.84
C ILE A 231 -20.04 -23.38 18.79
N PHE A 232 -19.84 -22.72 19.93
CA PHE A 232 -19.53 -21.29 20.00
C PHE A 232 -18.20 -20.96 19.34
N ASP A 233 -17.16 -21.76 19.54
CA ASP A 233 -15.85 -21.65 18.89
C ASP A 233 -15.99 -21.82 17.37
N ARG A 234 -16.82 -22.78 16.89
CA ARG A 234 -17.12 -22.93 15.46
C ARG A 234 -17.95 -21.78 14.88
N ALA A 235 -18.87 -21.20 15.66
CA ALA A 235 -19.65 -20.05 15.24
C ALA A 235 -18.77 -18.78 15.17
N GLY A 236 -17.93 -18.56 16.18
CA GLY A 236 -16.89 -17.54 16.20
C GLY A 236 -15.90 -17.71 15.04
N GLN A 237 -15.42 -18.92 14.79
CA GLN A 237 -14.56 -19.22 13.64
C GLN A 237 -15.25 -18.94 12.30
N ARG A 238 -16.55 -19.25 12.13
CA ARG A 238 -17.28 -18.87 10.90
C ARG A 238 -17.42 -17.36 10.71
N ILE A 239 -17.52 -16.60 11.80
CA ILE A 239 -17.54 -15.13 11.76
C ILE A 239 -16.14 -14.57 11.42
N THR A 240 -15.06 -15.14 11.96
CA THR A 240 -13.68 -14.71 11.68
C THR A 240 -13.11 -15.21 10.36
N GLN A 241 -13.64 -16.30 9.79
CA GLN A 241 -13.20 -16.89 8.50
C GLN A 241 -13.86 -16.32 7.26
N ARG A 242 -14.90 -15.48 7.38
CA ARG A 242 -15.49 -14.85 6.19
C ARG A 242 -14.48 -13.86 5.59
N THR A 243 -13.98 -14.16 4.39
CA THR A 243 -12.97 -13.39 3.64
C THR A 243 -13.19 -11.89 3.73
N LEU A 244 -12.12 -11.13 4.01
CA LEU A 244 -12.17 -9.67 4.04
C LEU A 244 -12.28 -9.11 2.61
N ARG A 245 -12.94 -7.97 2.48
CA ARG A 245 -13.16 -7.24 1.25
C ARG A 245 -12.46 -5.89 1.36
N ILE A 246 -11.26 -5.77 0.79
CA ILE A 246 -10.48 -4.53 0.87
C ILE A 246 -10.71 -3.73 -0.41
N GLY A 247 -11.14 -2.49 -0.25
CA GLY A 247 -11.19 -1.52 -1.33
C GLY A 247 -9.80 -0.96 -1.61
N VAL A 248 -9.41 -0.87 -2.87
CA VAL A 248 -8.25 -0.09 -3.30
C VAL A 248 -8.76 1.02 -4.21
N SER A 249 -8.37 2.27 -3.93
CA SER A 249 -8.75 3.41 -4.78
C SER A 249 -8.18 3.26 -6.19
N ALA A 250 -8.90 3.69 -7.22
CA ALA A 250 -8.40 3.61 -8.60
C ALA A 250 -7.38 4.72 -8.89
N ARG A 251 -6.30 4.38 -9.61
CA ARG A 251 -5.46 5.37 -10.31
C ARG A 251 -6.17 5.80 -11.59
N ILE A 252 -6.06 7.09 -11.92
CA ILE A 252 -6.61 7.65 -13.16
C ILE A 252 -5.47 7.79 -14.18
N PHE A 253 -5.71 7.39 -15.42
CA PHE A 253 -4.92 7.78 -16.57
C PHE A 253 -5.76 8.79 -17.36
N HIS A 254 -5.26 10.02 -17.50
CA HIS A 254 -5.94 11.07 -18.26
C HIS A 254 -5.61 10.96 -19.75
N PRO A 255 -6.56 11.24 -20.65
CA PRO A 255 -6.35 11.10 -22.09
C PRO A 255 -5.30 12.09 -22.61
N GLU A 256 -4.37 11.58 -23.41
CA GLU A 256 -3.34 12.39 -24.05
C GLU A 256 -3.93 13.18 -25.26
N PRO A 257 -3.67 14.49 -25.38
CA PRO A 257 -4.15 15.30 -26.50
C PRO A 257 -3.76 14.71 -27.86
N GLY A 258 -4.76 14.45 -28.71
CA GLY A 258 -4.57 13.91 -30.06
C GLY A 258 -4.29 12.41 -30.14
N ALA A 259 -4.16 11.70 -29.02
CA ALA A 259 -3.94 10.26 -29.02
C ALA A 259 -5.21 9.48 -29.43
N LYS A 260 -5.00 8.33 -30.10
CA LYS A 260 -6.06 7.39 -30.48
C LYS A 260 -6.02 6.13 -29.59
N GLY A 261 -7.09 5.34 -29.63
CA GLY A 261 -7.17 4.06 -28.90
C GLY A 261 -7.30 4.27 -27.38
N LEU A 262 -6.52 3.52 -26.59
CA LEU A 262 -6.55 3.58 -25.13
C LEU A 262 -5.99 4.90 -24.58
N ARG A 263 -4.91 5.44 -25.18
CA ARG A 263 -4.27 6.69 -24.74
C ARG A 263 -5.15 7.93 -24.95
N GLY A 264 -6.16 7.85 -25.82
CA GLY A 264 -7.17 8.89 -26.03
C GLY A 264 -8.40 8.78 -25.12
N LYS A 265 -8.37 7.96 -24.06
CA LYS A 265 -9.49 7.75 -23.12
C LYS A 265 -9.04 7.94 -21.68
N THR A 266 -9.94 8.40 -20.83
CA THR A 266 -9.75 8.28 -19.37
C THR A 266 -9.82 6.81 -19.01
N LEU A 267 -8.74 6.26 -18.44
CA LEU A 267 -8.71 4.89 -17.93
C LEU A 267 -8.64 4.93 -16.41
N GLN A 268 -9.18 3.89 -15.78
CA GLN A 268 -9.06 3.65 -14.35
C GLN A 268 -8.38 2.31 -14.15
N TYR A 269 -7.33 2.28 -13.32
CA TYR A 269 -6.49 1.10 -13.17
C TYR A 269 -6.07 0.87 -11.72
N LEU A 270 -5.72 -0.39 -11.45
CA LEU A 270 -5.17 -0.88 -10.20
C LEU A 270 -3.78 -1.44 -10.51
N GLU A 271 -2.78 -1.11 -9.69
CA GLU A 271 -1.45 -1.67 -9.85
C GLU A 271 -1.41 -3.14 -9.38
N GLU A 272 -0.66 -3.99 -10.11
CA GLU A 272 -0.56 -5.42 -9.78
C GLU A 272 0.14 -5.64 -8.43
N SER A 273 1.20 -4.88 -8.15
CA SER A 273 2.02 -4.94 -6.93
C SER A 273 1.17 -4.80 -5.67
N ILE A 274 0.40 -3.71 -5.57
CA ILE A 274 -0.42 -3.39 -4.39
C ILE A 274 -1.58 -4.38 -4.23
N ALA A 275 -2.16 -4.86 -5.34
CA ALA A 275 -3.20 -5.87 -5.33
C ALA A 275 -2.65 -7.21 -4.79
N HIS A 276 -1.53 -7.70 -5.34
CA HIS A 276 -0.88 -8.93 -4.91
C HIS A 276 -0.34 -8.85 -3.48
N TRP A 277 0.19 -7.70 -3.05
CA TRP A 277 0.63 -7.49 -1.67
C TRP A 277 -0.52 -7.67 -0.68
N VAL A 278 -1.67 -7.04 -0.92
CA VAL A 278 -2.86 -7.18 -0.07
C VAL A 278 -3.44 -8.60 -0.15
N MET A 279 -3.56 -9.16 -1.36
CA MET A 279 -4.07 -10.52 -1.60
C MET A 279 -3.23 -11.63 -0.95
N SER A 280 -1.97 -11.36 -0.58
CA SER A 280 -1.10 -12.30 0.14
C SER A 280 -1.63 -12.77 1.52
N ARG A 281 -2.74 -12.19 1.98
CA ARG A 281 -3.40 -12.47 3.28
C ARG A 281 -4.83 -13.00 3.16
N ASP A 282 -5.12 -13.72 2.07
CA ASP A 282 -6.41 -14.36 1.81
C ASP A 282 -7.59 -13.36 1.88
N VAL A 283 -7.45 -12.23 1.18
CA VAL A 283 -8.49 -11.20 1.10
C VAL A 283 -8.93 -10.95 -0.34
N LEU A 284 -10.19 -10.55 -0.53
CA LEU A 284 -10.72 -10.10 -1.80
C LEU A 284 -10.42 -8.61 -1.97
N VAL A 285 -9.63 -8.28 -2.98
CA VAL A 285 -9.36 -6.89 -3.38
C VAL A 285 -10.42 -6.43 -4.39
N PHE A 286 -10.96 -5.24 -4.17
CA PHE A 286 -11.90 -4.57 -5.06
C PHE A 286 -11.33 -3.21 -5.46
N MET A 287 -11.09 -2.99 -6.76
CA MET A 287 -10.86 -1.63 -7.26
C MET A 287 -12.14 -0.82 -7.09
N ILE A 288 -12.08 0.29 -6.36
CA ILE A 288 -13.18 1.24 -6.26
C ILE A 288 -13.01 2.24 -7.41
N PRO A 289 -13.90 2.30 -8.41
CA PRO A 289 -13.81 3.30 -9.47
C PRO A 289 -14.23 4.69 -8.98
N THR A 290 -13.81 5.73 -9.70
CA THR A 290 -14.36 7.08 -9.55
C THR A 290 -15.85 7.08 -9.94
N VAL A 291 -16.71 7.54 -9.05
CA VAL A 291 -18.15 7.71 -9.31
C VAL A 291 -18.42 9.11 -9.90
N GLY A 292 -18.02 9.31 -11.15
CA GLY A 292 -18.27 10.57 -11.84
C GLY A 292 -19.75 10.77 -12.23
N HIS A 293 -20.39 11.82 -11.71
CA HIS A 293 -21.75 12.23 -12.11
C HIS A 293 -21.83 12.97 -13.45
N GLN A 294 -20.68 13.31 -14.05
CA GLN A 294 -20.57 14.13 -15.28
C GLN A 294 -20.31 13.31 -16.55
N GLY A 295 -20.29 11.98 -16.47
CA GLY A 295 -20.10 11.13 -17.66
C GLY A 295 -21.34 11.08 -18.56
N MET A 296 -21.17 10.77 -19.85
CA MET A 296 -22.28 10.55 -20.79
C MET A 296 -23.09 9.25 -20.53
N LEU A 297 -22.75 8.51 -19.47
CA LEU A 297 -23.44 7.28 -19.06
C LEU A 297 -24.38 7.60 -17.91
N HIS A 298 -25.51 6.90 -17.82
CA HIS A 298 -26.53 7.15 -16.81
C HIS A 298 -25.94 7.28 -15.39
N PRO A 299 -26.24 8.38 -14.66
CA PRO A 299 -25.67 8.60 -13.34
C PRO A 299 -26.13 7.50 -12.37
N SER A 300 -25.17 6.77 -11.81
CA SER A 300 -25.45 5.76 -10.81
C SER A 300 -26.01 6.40 -9.54
N ASN A 301 -26.93 5.71 -8.85
CA ASN A 301 -27.37 6.11 -7.51
C ASN A 301 -26.39 5.68 -6.41
N ILE A 302 -25.38 4.86 -6.73
CA ILE A 302 -24.30 4.50 -5.83
C ILE A 302 -23.49 5.74 -5.44
N ARG A 303 -23.11 5.84 -4.17
CA ARG A 303 -22.26 6.90 -3.60
C ARG A 303 -21.03 6.27 -2.93
N LEU A 304 -20.00 7.05 -2.61
CA LEU A 304 -18.77 6.51 -2.00
C LEU A 304 -19.02 5.84 -0.63
N ARG A 305 -19.95 6.36 0.19
CA ARG A 305 -20.49 5.64 1.37
C ARG A 305 -20.98 4.22 1.13
N ASP A 306 -21.50 3.90 -0.05
CA ASP A 306 -22.02 2.55 -0.32
C ASP A 306 -20.89 1.54 -0.51
N TYR A 307 -19.70 1.99 -0.92
CA TYR A 307 -18.48 1.18 -0.86
C TYR A 307 -18.04 0.96 0.60
N ALA A 308 -18.04 1.99 1.44
CA ALA A 308 -17.70 1.88 2.87
C ALA A 308 -18.65 0.94 3.66
N LYS A 309 -19.91 0.80 3.24
CA LYS A 309 -20.87 -0.17 3.79
C LYS A 309 -20.62 -1.63 3.37
N HIS A 310 -19.91 -1.86 2.26
CA HIS A 310 -19.78 -3.18 1.64
C HIS A 310 -18.36 -3.75 1.65
N LEU A 311 -17.39 -2.92 2.00
CA LEU A 311 -15.97 -3.22 2.12
C LEU A 311 -15.53 -3.08 3.59
N ASP A 312 -14.58 -3.91 3.99
CA ASP A 312 -14.13 -4.04 5.37
C ASP A 312 -12.97 -3.08 5.71
N GLY A 313 -12.36 -2.44 4.70
CA GLY A 313 -11.30 -1.44 4.83
C GLY A 313 -10.89 -0.83 3.48
N LEU A 314 -10.16 0.29 3.51
CA LEU A 314 -9.69 1.03 2.33
C LEU A 314 -8.16 1.09 2.28
N LEU A 315 -7.60 0.95 1.07
CA LEU A 315 -6.21 1.25 0.76
C LEU A 315 -6.15 2.36 -0.30
N LEU A 316 -5.39 3.41 -0.01
CA LEU A 316 -5.07 4.50 -0.94
C LEU A 316 -3.69 4.24 -1.55
N GLN A 317 -3.65 3.82 -2.81
CA GLN A 317 -2.39 3.43 -3.49
C GLN A 317 -1.57 4.64 -3.96
N GLY A 318 -0.29 4.43 -4.28
CA GLY A 318 0.60 5.46 -4.82
C GLY A 318 0.15 6.05 -6.17
N GLY A 319 0.94 6.97 -6.72
CA GLY A 319 0.74 7.52 -8.07
C GLY A 319 1.18 8.96 -8.24
N ALA A 320 0.64 9.61 -9.27
CA ALA A 320 0.92 11.02 -9.59
C ALA A 320 0.50 11.97 -8.47
N ASP A 321 1.27 13.03 -8.31
CA ASP A 321 1.26 14.05 -7.26
C ASP A 321 -0.12 14.48 -6.77
N VAL A 322 -0.20 14.82 -5.48
CA VAL A 322 -1.37 15.50 -4.92
C VAL A 322 -1.33 16.96 -5.39
N SER A 323 -2.44 17.45 -5.94
CA SER A 323 -2.51 18.80 -6.47
C SER A 323 -2.36 19.85 -5.36
N PRO A 324 -1.51 20.88 -5.53
CA PRO A 324 -1.39 21.99 -4.58
C PRO A 324 -2.73 22.65 -4.20
N GLN A 325 -3.66 22.69 -5.17
CA GLN A 325 -5.00 23.22 -4.98
C GLN A 325 -5.83 22.46 -3.94
N SER A 326 -5.49 21.19 -3.67
CA SER A 326 -6.17 20.33 -2.69
C SER A 326 -5.77 20.65 -1.24
N TYR A 327 -4.66 21.37 -1.03
CA TYR A 327 -4.22 21.93 0.26
C TYR A 327 -4.04 23.46 0.22
N ALA A 328 -4.82 24.12 -0.65
CA ALA A 328 -4.90 25.59 -0.78
C ALA A 328 -3.58 26.31 -1.14
N GLU A 329 -2.62 25.61 -1.75
CA GLU A 329 -1.42 26.21 -2.35
C GLU A 329 -1.56 26.33 -3.89
N GLN A 330 -0.65 27.09 -4.52
CA GLN A 330 -0.49 27.14 -5.98
C GLN A 330 0.72 26.30 -6.38
N ALA A 331 0.73 25.78 -7.61
CA ALA A 331 1.85 25.00 -8.13
C ALA A 331 3.12 25.86 -8.25
N THR A 332 4.21 25.41 -7.64
CA THR A 332 5.54 26.07 -7.72
C THR A 332 6.22 25.84 -9.07
N SER A 333 5.92 24.72 -9.73
CA SER A 333 6.31 24.42 -11.11
C SER A 333 5.11 24.02 -11.95
N HIS A 334 5.15 24.38 -13.24
CA HIS A 334 4.21 23.92 -14.25
C HIS A 334 4.25 22.39 -14.48
N GLU A 335 5.31 21.72 -14.05
CA GLU A 335 5.50 20.27 -14.16
C GLU A 335 4.76 19.48 -13.06
N TRP A 336 4.36 20.15 -11.96
CA TRP A 336 3.75 19.53 -10.77
C TRP A 336 2.31 20.04 -10.49
N PRO A 337 1.37 19.98 -11.45
CA PRO A 337 -0.01 20.40 -11.22
C PRO A 337 -0.79 19.44 -10.29
N GLY A 338 -0.31 18.19 -10.18
CA GLY A 338 -0.99 17.06 -9.53
C GLY A 338 -2.32 16.66 -10.15
N ASP A 339 -2.93 15.60 -9.62
CA ASP A 339 -4.21 15.07 -10.10
C ASP A 339 -5.38 15.47 -9.19
N ARG A 340 -5.85 16.72 -9.35
CA ARG A 340 -6.98 17.24 -8.57
C ARG A 340 -8.27 16.41 -8.73
N VAL A 341 -8.47 15.75 -9.88
CA VAL A 341 -9.66 14.91 -10.11
C VAL A 341 -9.58 13.65 -9.24
N ARG A 342 -8.41 13.02 -9.17
CA ARG A 342 -8.16 11.89 -8.26
C ARG A 342 -8.19 12.33 -6.81
N ASP A 343 -7.62 13.48 -6.47
CA ASP A 343 -7.61 14.02 -5.10
C ASP A 343 -9.03 14.12 -4.53
N MET A 344 -9.96 14.79 -5.23
CA MET A 344 -11.31 15.01 -4.70
C MET A 344 -12.05 13.68 -4.46
N TYR A 345 -11.91 12.72 -5.38
CA TYR A 345 -12.51 11.39 -5.27
C TYR A 345 -11.90 10.58 -4.10
N GLU A 346 -10.58 10.60 -3.92
CA GLU A 346 -9.93 9.86 -2.84
C GLU A 346 -10.10 10.52 -1.46
N LEU A 347 -10.24 11.85 -1.41
CA LEU A 347 -10.60 12.59 -0.18
C LEU A 347 -12.03 12.26 0.27
N GLU A 348 -13.00 12.21 -0.66
CA GLU A 348 -14.37 11.77 -0.34
C GLU A 348 -14.39 10.30 0.10
N LEU A 349 -13.61 9.42 -0.55
CA LEU A 349 -13.45 8.02 -0.11
C LEU A 349 -12.88 7.92 1.31
N LEU A 350 -11.79 8.63 1.59
CA LEU A 350 -11.15 8.64 2.90
C LEU A 350 -12.14 9.10 3.97
N HIS A 351 -12.87 10.20 3.72
CA HIS A 351 -13.92 10.69 4.60
C HIS A 351 -14.98 9.61 4.89
N GLU A 352 -15.56 9.01 3.85
CA GLU A 352 -16.64 8.01 4.00
C GLU A 352 -16.20 6.73 4.74
N PHE A 353 -14.95 6.29 4.56
CA PHE A 353 -14.41 5.15 5.33
C PHE A 353 -14.11 5.50 6.78
N VAL A 354 -13.57 6.70 7.05
CA VAL A 354 -13.27 7.18 8.41
C VAL A 354 -14.55 7.39 9.22
N GLU A 355 -15.56 8.04 8.64
CA GLU A 355 -16.88 8.22 9.28
C GLU A 355 -17.60 6.89 9.50
N SER A 356 -17.39 5.91 8.61
CA SER A 356 -17.89 4.53 8.80
C SER A 356 -17.07 3.70 9.80
N GLY A 357 -16.06 4.28 10.46
CA GLY A 357 -15.19 3.60 11.42
C GLY A 357 -14.33 2.48 10.83
N LYS A 358 -14.22 2.40 9.49
CA LYS A 358 -13.43 1.39 8.78
C LYS A 358 -11.96 1.83 8.71
N PRO A 359 -10.99 0.89 8.72
CA PRO A 359 -9.59 1.24 8.67
C PRO A 359 -9.18 1.76 7.29
N VAL A 360 -8.17 2.63 7.28
CA VAL A 360 -7.56 3.14 6.05
C VAL A 360 -6.04 3.02 6.10
N LEU A 361 -5.45 2.54 5.01
CA LEU A 361 -4.00 2.48 4.82
C LEU A 361 -3.60 3.28 3.55
N GLY A 362 -2.76 4.29 3.70
CA GLY A 362 -2.20 5.06 2.59
C GLY A 362 -0.76 4.67 2.28
N VAL A 363 -0.43 4.51 0.99
CA VAL A 363 0.91 4.19 0.51
C VAL A 363 1.42 5.30 -0.41
N CYS A 364 2.63 5.80 -0.14
CA CYS A 364 3.27 6.92 -0.83
C CYS A 364 2.32 8.13 -0.92
N ARG A 365 1.79 8.44 -2.10
CA ARG A 365 0.75 9.45 -2.34
C ARG A 365 -0.47 9.31 -1.41
N GLY A 366 -0.84 8.08 -1.02
CA GLY A 366 -1.92 7.85 -0.05
C GLY A 366 -1.61 8.41 1.35
N CYS A 367 -0.34 8.42 1.78
CA CYS A 367 0.11 9.05 3.02
C CYS A 367 -0.04 10.57 2.95
N GLN A 368 0.41 11.16 1.84
CA GLN A 368 0.30 12.59 1.55
C GLN A 368 -1.17 13.05 1.53
N LEU A 369 -2.05 12.27 0.88
CA LEU A 369 -3.48 12.58 0.83
C LEU A 369 -4.16 12.49 2.19
N ILE A 370 -3.80 11.50 3.03
CA ILE A 370 -4.24 11.44 4.44
C ILE A 370 -3.84 12.72 5.18
N ASN A 371 -2.61 13.19 5.00
CA ASN A 371 -2.17 14.45 5.62
C ASN A 371 -3.00 15.66 5.17
N VAL A 372 -3.24 15.79 3.87
CA VAL A 372 -4.05 16.86 3.27
C VAL A 372 -5.50 16.82 3.75
N ALA A 373 -6.12 15.63 3.86
CA ALA A 373 -7.49 15.47 4.34
C ALA A 373 -7.72 16.00 5.76
N PHE A 374 -6.70 15.89 6.63
CA PHE A 374 -6.75 16.43 7.99
C PHE A 374 -6.26 17.90 8.08
N GLY A 375 -6.03 18.55 6.94
CA GLY A 375 -5.68 19.97 6.83
C GLY A 375 -4.17 20.27 6.91
N GLY A 376 -3.32 19.28 6.64
CA GLY A 376 -1.88 19.48 6.47
C GLY A 376 -1.51 19.95 5.06
N THR A 377 -0.25 20.30 4.85
CA THR A 377 0.31 20.71 3.54
C THR A 377 1.53 19.88 3.17
N LEU A 378 1.93 19.94 1.91
CA LEU A 378 3.06 19.17 1.35
C LEU A 378 4.20 20.09 0.92
N TYR A 379 5.41 19.53 0.86
CA TYR A 379 6.46 20.01 -0.04
C TYR A 379 6.09 19.53 -1.45
N GLN A 380 6.10 20.45 -2.41
CA GLN A 380 5.72 20.18 -3.79
C GLN A 380 6.87 19.50 -4.54
N ASP A 381 8.10 19.80 -4.12
CA ASP A 381 9.29 19.04 -4.50
C ASP A 381 10.37 19.19 -3.41
N ILE A 382 10.81 18.07 -2.83
CA ILE A 382 11.82 18.02 -1.77
C ILE A 382 13.14 18.63 -2.23
N ALA A 383 13.54 18.42 -3.49
CA ALA A 383 14.84 18.89 -3.99
C ALA A 383 14.90 20.42 -4.10
N THR A 384 13.80 21.09 -4.45
CA THR A 384 13.72 22.56 -4.48
C THR A 384 13.26 23.19 -3.16
N ASP A 385 12.28 22.60 -2.47
CA ASP A 385 11.70 23.17 -1.25
C ASP A 385 12.58 22.92 -0.01
N VAL A 386 13.35 21.82 -0.01
CA VAL A 386 14.23 21.41 1.11
C VAL A 386 15.64 21.03 0.60
N PRO A 387 16.46 21.99 0.11
CA PRO A 387 17.75 21.69 -0.53
C PRO A 387 18.81 20.98 0.33
N THR A 388 18.56 20.82 1.64
CA THR A 388 19.40 20.07 2.57
C THR A 388 18.94 18.64 2.81
N ALA A 389 17.79 18.22 2.28
CA ALA A 389 17.29 16.86 2.41
C ALA A 389 18.11 15.86 1.58
N ALA A 390 18.04 14.58 1.94
CA ALA A 390 18.57 13.54 1.07
C ALA A 390 17.71 13.40 -0.20
N THR A 391 18.21 12.65 -1.18
CA THR A 391 17.43 12.28 -2.35
C THR A 391 16.38 11.22 -1.98
N HIS A 392 15.09 11.48 -2.26
CA HIS A 392 13.98 10.52 -2.05
C HIS A 392 13.46 9.87 -3.35
N VAL A 393 13.98 10.28 -4.52
CA VAL A 393 13.79 9.57 -5.79
C VAL A 393 14.97 9.83 -6.72
N ASN A 394 15.42 8.81 -7.45
CA ASN A 394 16.51 8.93 -8.44
C ASN A 394 16.33 7.92 -9.58
N GLU A 395 17.29 7.90 -10.52
CA GLU A 395 17.29 7.03 -11.71
C GLU A 395 17.23 5.51 -11.39
N ASN A 396 17.64 5.10 -10.19
CA ASN A 396 17.53 3.70 -9.75
C ASN A 396 16.10 3.33 -9.32
N TYR A 397 15.21 4.32 -9.13
CA TYR A 397 13.76 4.21 -8.91
C TYR A 397 13.40 3.11 -7.91
N ASP A 398 12.90 1.95 -8.37
CA ASP A 398 12.52 0.80 -7.54
C ASP A 398 13.66 0.22 -6.68
N GLN A 399 14.92 0.61 -6.90
CA GLN A 399 16.10 0.21 -6.13
C GLN A 399 16.60 1.28 -5.14
N HIS A 400 16.06 2.50 -5.16
CA HIS A 400 16.49 3.56 -4.24
C HIS A 400 16.02 3.31 -2.80
N ARG A 401 16.91 3.52 -1.81
CA ARG A 401 16.70 3.20 -0.38
C ARG A 401 17.22 4.32 0.52
N HIS A 402 16.62 4.48 1.69
CA HIS A 402 17.20 5.24 2.81
C HIS A 402 16.75 4.66 4.16
N GLY A 403 17.41 5.13 5.22
CA GLY A 403 17.05 4.80 6.60
C GLY A 403 15.87 5.62 7.10
N ILE A 404 15.05 5.01 7.95
CA ILE A 404 13.98 5.65 8.71
C ILE A 404 14.09 5.33 10.20
N HIS A 405 13.59 6.24 11.04
CA HIS A 405 13.54 6.14 12.49
C HIS A 405 12.10 6.20 12.98
N PHE A 406 11.78 5.40 14.00
CA PHE A 406 10.49 5.41 14.73
C PHE A 406 10.63 6.22 16.04
N PRO A 407 10.04 7.43 16.12
CA PRO A 407 10.11 8.28 17.31
C PRO A 407 9.52 7.62 18.57
N ASP A 408 9.88 8.14 19.74
CA ASP A 408 9.23 7.73 20.99
C ASP A 408 7.71 7.92 20.92
N GLY A 409 6.95 6.89 21.31
CA GLY A 409 5.49 6.87 21.22
C GLY A 409 4.93 6.48 19.85
N SER A 410 5.77 6.27 18.82
CA SER A 410 5.34 5.70 17.55
C SER A 410 4.68 4.33 17.75
N THR A 411 3.53 4.12 17.10
CA THR A 411 2.83 2.84 17.13
C THR A 411 3.46 1.81 16.20
N LEU A 412 4.23 2.24 15.19
CA LEU A 412 5.06 1.35 14.37
C LEU A 412 6.11 0.61 15.21
N ALA A 413 6.70 1.24 16.24
CA ALA A 413 7.63 0.57 17.16
C ALA A 413 6.99 -0.63 17.90
N ASN A 414 5.66 -0.62 18.10
CA ASN A 414 4.91 -1.75 18.65
C ASN A 414 4.61 -2.83 17.60
N MET A 415 4.47 -2.46 16.32
CA MET A 415 4.31 -3.41 15.21
C MET A 415 5.65 -4.09 14.84
N PHE A 416 6.78 -3.41 15.10
CA PHE A 416 8.13 -3.85 14.81
C PHE A 416 8.98 -3.98 16.09
N PRO A 417 8.62 -4.89 17.02
CA PRO A 417 9.30 -4.98 18.32
C PRO A 417 10.79 -5.23 18.16
N GLY A 418 11.60 -4.49 18.92
CA GLY A 418 13.06 -4.54 18.86
C GLY A 418 13.70 -3.74 17.72
N ARG A 419 12.91 -3.07 16.86
CA ARG A 419 13.42 -2.15 15.83
C ARG A 419 12.97 -0.72 16.11
N ARG A 420 13.95 0.19 16.22
CA ARG A 420 13.74 1.66 16.22
C ARG A 420 14.10 2.28 14.88
N ASP A 421 15.00 1.65 14.15
CA ASP A 421 15.53 2.09 12.87
C ASP A 421 15.32 0.97 11.85
N ALA A 422 15.08 1.35 10.60
CA ALA A 422 14.89 0.42 9.48
C ALA A 422 15.35 1.04 8.17
N ILE A 423 15.48 0.23 7.11
CA ILE A 423 15.71 0.71 5.74
C ILE A 423 14.45 0.42 4.92
N VAL A 424 14.02 1.38 4.11
CA VAL A 424 12.87 1.27 3.21
C VAL A 424 13.23 1.70 1.80
N ASN A 425 12.34 1.40 0.85
CA ASN A 425 12.39 1.94 -0.51
C ASN A 425 11.77 3.33 -0.60
N SER A 426 12.24 4.15 -1.54
CA SER A 426 11.81 5.53 -1.64
C SER A 426 11.77 5.99 -3.09
N ILE A 427 10.60 6.46 -3.49
CA ILE A 427 10.26 6.85 -4.86
C ILE A 427 9.23 7.99 -4.78
N HIS A 428 9.62 9.08 -4.12
CA HIS A 428 8.78 10.26 -4.00
C HIS A 428 9.63 11.53 -4.04
N HIS A 429 9.09 12.57 -4.65
CA HIS A 429 9.64 13.92 -4.57
C HIS A 429 8.72 14.88 -3.80
N GLN A 430 7.44 14.53 -3.61
CA GLN A 430 6.58 15.18 -2.61
C GLN A 430 6.74 14.55 -1.22
N ALA A 431 6.51 15.33 -0.17
CA ALA A 431 6.48 14.87 1.23
C ALA A 431 5.58 15.76 2.10
N VAL A 432 5.27 15.32 3.32
CA VAL A 432 4.53 16.13 4.29
C VAL A 432 5.40 17.30 4.80
N LYS A 433 4.86 18.52 4.70
CA LYS A 433 5.48 19.78 5.15
C LYS A 433 4.86 20.25 6.46
N THR A 434 3.54 20.43 6.46
CA THR A 434 2.77 20.73 7.67
C THR A 434 1.91 19.52 8.01
N LEU A 435 2.07 19.00 9.22
CA LEU A 435 1.29 17.87 9.70
C LEU A 435 -0.18 18.27 9.92
N GLY A 436 -1.11 17.48 9.39
CA GLY A 436 -2.55 17.66 9.56
C GLY A 436 -3.03 17.48 11.01
N ARG A 437 -4.24 17.95 11.29
CA ARG A 437 -4.83 17.94 12.64
C ARG A 437 -5.06 16.51 13.13
N ASP A 438 -4.82 16.28 14.42
CA ASP A 438 -4.99 14.99 15.08
C ASP A 438 -4.17 13.82 14.48
N LEU A 439 -3.17 14.13 13.64
CA LEU A 439 -2.14 13.18 13.21
C LEU A 439 -0.96 13.14 14.18
N ASN A 440 -0.36 11.97 14.33
CA ASN A 440 0.99 11.77 14.87
C ASN A 440 1.96 11.44 13.73
N ILE A 441 3.23 11.79 13.92
CA ILE A 441 4.35 11.27 13.13
C ILE A 441 4.72 9.90 13.68
N GLU A 442 4.78 8.89 12.81
CA GLU A 442 5.05 7.50 13.17
C GLU A 442 6.45 7.05 12.69
N ALA A 443 6.96 7.66 11.63
CA ALA A 443 8.32 7.48 11.14
C ALA A 443 8.83 8.78 10.50
N VAL A 444 10.15 8.99 10.56
CA VAL A 444 10.88 10.03 9.82
C VAL A 444 12.09 9.43 9.11
N SER A 445 12.53 10.04 8.02
CA SER A 445 13.82 9.77 7.39
C SER A 445 14.94 10.05 8.38
N ALA A 446 15.87 9.10 8.51
CA ALA A 446 16.95 9.17 9.50
C ALA A 446 18.05 10.19 9.13
N SER A 447 18.15 10.61 7.86
CA SER A 447 19.17 11.53 7.35
C SER A 447 18.80 13.01 7.48
N ASP A 448 17.51 13.33 7.39
CA ASP A 448 17.01 14.70 7.13
C ASP A 448 15.72 15.05 7.88
N GLY A 449 15.06 14.06 8.50
CA GLY A 449 13.84 14.26 9.28
C GLY A 449 12.55 14.43 8.46
N ILE A 450 12.57 14.21 7.13
CA ILE A 450 11.36 14.18 6.30
C ILE A 450 10.36 13.15 6.88
N ILE A 451 9.08 13.49 6.91
CA ILE A 451 8.04 12.63 7.51
C ILE A 451 7.73 11.45 6.58
N GLU A 452 7.93 10.24 7.10
CA GLU A 452 7.84 8.99 6.35
C GLU A 452 6.60 8.16 6.71
N ALA A 453 6.00 8.39 7.88
CA ALA A 453 4.70 7.81 8.21
C ALA A 453 3.89 8.71 9.14
N VAL A 454 2.57 8.68 8.98
CA VAL A 454 1.60 9.42 9.82
C VAL A 454 0.46 8.51 10.28
N ARG A 455 -0.14 8.82 11.43
CA ARG A 455 -1.33 8.12 11.93
C ARG A 455 -2.35 9.09 12.53
N TYR A 456 -3.61 8.96 12.13
CA TYR A 456 -4.72 9.70 12.74
C TYR A 456 -5.14 9.06 14.06
N ARG A 457 -5.18 9.87 15.12
CA ARG A 457 -5.38 9.41 16.50
C ARG A 457 -6.82 9.05 16.86
N ARG A 458 -7.80 9.56 16.11
CA ARG A 458 -9.23 9.45 16.47
C ARG A 458 -9.95 8.29 15.78
N ALA A 459 -9.23 7.44 15.06
CA ALA A 459 -9.74 6.22 14.45
C ALA A 459 -8.89 5.00 14.90
N PRO A 460 -9.46 3.78 14.94
CA PRO A 460 -8.72 2.58 15.32
C PRO A 460 -7.47 2.34 14.46
N PHE A 461 -7.57 2.55 13.15
CA PHE A 461 -6.44 2.48 12.22
C PHE A 461 -6.68 3.37 11.00
N VAL A 462 -6.01 4.52 10.95
CA VAL A 462 -5.90 5.35 9.74
C VAL A 462 -4.44 5.78 9.70
N MET A 463 -3.67 5.20 8.78
CA MET A 463 -2.21 5.31 8.75
C MET A 463 -1.72 5.50 7.32
N GLY A 464 -0.75 6.38 7.13
CA GLY A 464 -0.02 6.57 5.89
C GLY A 464 1.44 6.18 6.06
N VAL A 465 2.03 5.53 5.06
CA VAL A 465 3.48 5.31 4.91
C VAL A 465 3.93 5.86 3.56
N GLN A 466 5.08 6.50 3.51
CA GLN A 466 5.58 7.22 2.33
C GLN A 466 6.42 6.32 1.40
N TRP A 467 7.02 5.25 1.93
CA TRP A 467 7.61 4.16 1.17
C TRP A 467 6.56 3.25 0.51
N HIS A 468 7.00 2.25 -0.25
CA HIS A 468 6.17 1.30 -1.00
C HIS A 468 6.34 -0.16 -0.48
N PRO A 469 5.61 -0.57 0.58
CA PRO A 469 5.63 -1.94 1.13
C PRO A 469 5.49 -3.08 0.10
N GLU A 470 4.82 -2.80 -1.02
CA GLU A 470 4.42 -3.74 -2.06
C GLU A 470 5.53 -4.10 -3.07
N PHE A 471 6.65 -3.36 -3.10
CA PHE A 471 7.75 -3.61 -4.06
C PHE A 471 8.80 -4.61 -3.56
N HIS A 472 8.67 -5.11 -2.34
CA HIS A 472 9.59 -6.09 -1.77
C HIS A 472 8.88 -7.21 -1.02
N ARG A 473 9.50 -8.40 -1.01
CA ARG A 473 9.02 -9.56 -0.25
C ARG A 473 9.48 -9.49 1.20
N ALA A 474 8.64 -10.00 2.10
CA ALA A 474 9.01 -10.33 3.47
C ALA A 474 10.26 -11.23 3.51
N GLY A 475 11.17 -10.99 4.46
CA GLY A 475 12.32 -11.86 4.74
C GLY A 475 13.65 -11.50 4.06
N GLY A 476 13.72 -10.42 3.27
CA GLY A 476 15.02 -9.83 2.90
C GLY A 476 15.71 -9.23 4.14
N PRO A 477 17.03 -9.41 4.35
CA PRO A 477 17.70 -8.94 5.58
C PRO A 477 17.88 -7.43 5.65
N GLU A 478 17.77 -6.74 4.51
CA GLU A 478 18.11 -5.32 4.37
C GLU A 478 16.90 -4.38 4.58
N LEU A 479 15.70 -4.77 4.17
CA LEU A 479 14.53 -3.89 4.11
C LEU A 479 13.45 -4.25 5.13
N LEU A 480 12.65 -3.26 5.52
CA LEU A 480 11.57 -3.43 6.49
C LEU A 480 10.48 -4.37 5.97
N ASP A 481 10.45 -5.61 6.47
CA ASP A 481 9.31 -6.52 6.24
C ASP A 481 8.01 -5.92 6.79
N CYS A 482 7.22 -5.33 5.90
CA CYS A 482 5.96 -4.64 6.22
C CYS A 482 4.79 -5.60 6.51
N THR A 483 5.03 -6.90 6.68
CA THR A 483 4.05 -7.90 7.14
C THR A 483 3.22 -7.44 8.36
N PRO A 484 3.81 -6.97 9.48
CA PRO A 484 3.06 -6.53 10.65
C PRO A 484 2.14 -5.32 10.41
N LEU A 485 2.49 -4.44 9.47
CA LEU A 485 1.66 -3.30 9.08
C LEU A 485 0.37 -3.78 8.39
N LEU A 486 0.52 -4.66 7.39
CA LEU A 486 -0.61 -5.25 6.67
C LEU A 486 -1.49 -6.10 7.61
N ASP A 487 -0.88 -6.94 8.46
CA ASP A 487 -1.61 -7.74 9.44
C ASP A 487 -2.37 -6.87 10.44
N THR A 488 -1.81 -5.73 10.86
CA THR A 488 -2.50 -4.79 11.77
C THR A 488 -3.69 -4.14 11.08
N PHE A 489 -3.54 -3.67 9.84
CA PHE A 489 -4.64 -3.13 9.03
C PHE A 489 -5.77 -4.15 8.85
N LEU A 490 -5.45 -5.38 8.45
CA LEU A 490 -6.43 -6.44 8.19
C LEU A 490 -7.06 -7.00 9.49
N ARG A 491 -6.33 -6.99 10.61
CA ARG A 491 -6.90 -7.31 11.93
C ARG A 491 -7.97 -6.28 12.30
N VAL A 492 -7.67 -4.98 12.17
CA VAL A 492 -8.64 -3.92 12.48
C VAL A 492 -9.83 -4.00 11.52
N ALA A 493 -9.63 -4.26 10.23
CA ALA A 493 -10.72 -4.46 9.25
C ALA A 493 -11.69 -5.58 9.66
N ARG A 494 -11.18 -6.64 10.30
CA ARG A 494 -11.98 -7.74 10.83
C ARG A 494 -12.73 -7.35 12.12
N GLU A 495 -12.14 -6.47 12.95
CA GLU A 495 -12.73 -5.96 14.20
C GLU A 495 -13.83 -4.93 13.93
N THR A 496 -13.64 -4.02 12.96
CA THR A 496 -14.57 -2.93 12.61
C THR A 496 -15.55 -3.32 11.50
N ARG A 497 -15.72 -4.61 11.21
CA ARG A 497 -16.52 -5.11 10.08
C ARG A 497 -18.01 -4.76 10.16
N PHE A 498 -18.54 -4.75 11.38
CA PHE A 498 -19.98 -4.69 11.68
C PHE A 498 -20.63 -3.34 11.35
#